data_AF-A0A9D1AHH1-F1
#
_entry.id   AF-A0A9D1AHH1-F1
#
_cell.length_a   1.000
_cell.length_b   1.000
_cell.length_c   1.000
_cell.angle_alpha   90.00
_cell.angle_beta   90.00
_cell.angle_gamma   90.00
#
_symmetry.space_group_name_H-M   'P 1'
#
loop_
_entity.id
_entity.type
_entity.pdbx_description
1 polymer ?
#
loop_
_entity_poly.entity_id
_entity_poly.type
_entity_poly.pdbx_seq_one_letter_code
_entity_poly.pdbx_strand_id
1 'polypeptide(L)'
;MAIWNPWHGCKKYSPGCANCYVYRRDNQFDRDSSQIKQTASFSLPLQKDRQGYYRLTAGENPIYTCMTSDFFLEEADIWRPQAWDMMRQRQDLKFVIITKRIHRFSVGLPQDWGEGYPNVTVVCTCENQQTADQRLPVFLSLPIRHREIIHEPMLEEIQIRPYLETGNIQQVTCGGESGEGARLCRYEWIRSTRQQCVDCGVAFSFHQTGAVFYKDGRTYRIPRQLQQSQAKKAGLDYRPPRLPKTTEQMEELFQRLAASEFRSRFSLTPALKQYVLEKGEDTLRRHAKELIRTRLAPAYPKNDGKQTPMKNHPVFVAQHATACCCRGCLEKWYGIPKGRPLTQQEQDIIVEILWEWIRRKAGPAEEIP
;
A
#
# COMPACT_ATOMS: atom_id res chain seq x y z
N MET A 1 0.04 -16.31 -6.52
CA MET A 1 0.90 -15.15 -6.79
C MET A 1 1.42 -15.28 -8.20
N ALA A 2 1.17 -14.29 -9.07
CA ALA A 2 1.72 -14.29 -10.41
C ALA A 2 3.15 -13.77 -10.38
N ILE A 3 4.06 -14.39 -11.13
CA ILE A 3 5.49 -14.10 -11.11
C ILE A 3 5.97 -13.94 -12.55
N TRP A 4 6.82 -12.94 -12.78
CA TRP A 4 7.55 -12.76 -14.02
C TRP A 4 9.05 -12.71 -13.74
N ASN A 5 9.82 -13.67 -14.25
CA ASN A 5 11.27 -13.74 -14.05
C ASN A 5 11.98 -13.51 -15.39
N PRO A 6 12.10 -12.27 -15.88
CA PRO A 6 12.66 -12.01 -17.20
C PRO A 6 14.12 -12.48 -17.33
N TRP A 7 14.86 -12.51 -16.23
CA TRP A 7 16.17 -13.14 -16.08
C TRP A 7 16.24 -13.89 -14.75
N HIS A 8 17.21 -14.80 -14.66
CA HIS A 8 17.51 -15.65 -13.51
C HIS A 8 18.99 -15.54 -13.15
N GLY A 9 19.30 -15.74 -11.88
CA GLY A 9 20.64 -15.57 -11.32
C GLY A 9 20.83 -14.20 -10.69
N CYS A 10 21.84 -14.07 -9.82
CA CYS A 10 22.13 -12.84 -9.09
C CYS A 10 23.58 -12.83 -8.60
N LYS A 11 24.06 -11.66 -8.16
CA LYS A 11 25.28 -11.53 -7.35
C LYS A 11 24.88 -11.29 -5.89
N LYS A 12 25.54 -11.91 -4.91
CA LYS A 12 25.32 -11.53 -3.49
C LYS A 12 25.74 -10.05 -3.32
N TYR A 13 24.94 -9.27 -2.61
CA TYR A 13 25.08 -7.81 -2.56
C TYR A 13 25.20 -7.26 -1.13
N SER A 14 24.53 -7.88 -0.17
CA SER A 14 24.47 -7.41 1.22
C SER A 14 24.40 -8.58 2.20
N PRO A 15 24.52 -8.33 3.52
CA PRO A 15 24.44 -9.39 4.53
C PRO A 15 23.16 -10.24 4.45
N GLY A 16 22.04 -9.69 3.97
CA GLY A 16 20.81 -10.44 3.75
C GLY A 16 20.91 -11.50 2.63
N CYS A 17 21.94 -11.48 1.80
CA CYS A 17 22.15 -12.47 0.73
C CYS A 17 22.92 -13.72 1.20
N ALA A 18 23.42 -13.74 2.44
CA ALA A 18 24.24 -14.84 2.95
C ALA A 18 23.58 -16.22 2.73
N ASN A 19 22.31 -16.36 3.14
CA ASN A 19 21.50 -17.59 3.04
C ASN A 19 20.39 -17.52 1.97
N CYS A 20 20.63 -16.78 0.89
CA CYS A 20 19.64 -16.53 -0.16
C CYS A 20 19.00 -17.84 -0.69
N TYR A 21 17.67 -17.88 -0.75
CA TYR A 21 16.95 -19.07 -1.19
C TYR A 21 17.19 -19.43 -2.66
N VAL A 22 17.54 -18.46 -3.52
CA VAL A 22 17.83 -18.72 -4.94
C VAL A 22 19.07 -19.60 -5.04
N TYR A 23 20.18 -19.16 -4.44
CA TYR A 23 21.42 -19.95 -4.34
C TYR A 23 21.18 -21.32 -3.71
N ARG A 24 20.39 -21.36 -2.63
CA ARG A 24 20.10 -22.62 -1.94
C ARG A 24 19.31 -23.60 -2.81
N ARG A 25 18.34 -23.12 -3.61
CA ARG A 25 17.51 -23.93 -4.50
C ARG A 25 18.27 -24.38 -5.74
N ASP A 26 19.03 -23.48 -6.35
CA ASP A 26 19.80 -23.81 -7.55
C ASP A 26 20.89 -24.84 -7.25
N ASN A 27 21.53 -24.75 -6.08
CA ASN A 27 22.50 -25.74 -5.60
C ASN A 27 21.89 -27.14 -5.40
N GLN A 28 20.58 -27.28 -5.17
CA GLN A 28 19.91 -28.60 -5.12
C GLN A 28 19.85 -29.29 -6.50
N PHE A 29 20.13 -28.54 -7.57
CA PHE A 29 20.17 -29.02 -8.94
C PHE A 29 21.53 -28.76 -9.60
N ASP A 30 22.59 -28.56 -8.80
CA ASP A 30 23.96 -28.28 -9.26
C ASP A 30 24.06 -27.10 -10.24
N ARG A 31 23.24 -26.05 -10.02
CA ARG A 31 23.23 -24.82 -10.82
C ARG A 31 23.93 -23.69 -10.07
N ASP A 32 24.80 -22.97 -10.78
CA ASP A 32 25.45 -21.76 -10.30
C ASP A 32 24.54 -20.53 -10.48
N SER A 33 23.95 -20.04 -9.40
CA SER A 33 23.11 -18.82 -9.43
C SER A 33 23.87 -17.54 -9.76
N SER A 34 25.21 -17.56 -9.76
CA SER A 34 26.00 -16.39 -10.18
C SER A 34 26.01 -16.19 -11.71
N GLN A 35 25.62 -17.23 -12.47
CA GLN A 35 25.43 -17.16 -13.91
C GLN A 35 24.09 -16.49 -14.23
N ILE A 36 24.15 -15.19 -14.55
CA ILE A 36 22.98 -14.39 -14.87
C ILE A 36 22.60 -14.58 -16.33
N LYS A 37 21.35 -14.97 -16.59
CA LYS A 37 20.84 -15.23 -17.94
C LYS A 37 19.39 -14.80 -18.11
N GLN A 38 19.05 -14.36 -19.32
CA GLN A 38 17.67 -14.17 -19.73
C GLN A 38 16.91 -15.52 -19.69
N THR A 39 15.64 -15.51 -19.31
CA THR A 39 14.81 -16.72 -19.27
C THR A 39 13.84 -16.78 -20.45
N ALA A 40 13.28 -17.97 -20.70
CA ALA A 40 12.18 -18.14 -21.66
C ALA A 40 10.91 -17.35 -21.28
N SER A 41 10.81 -16.84 -20.05
CA SER A 41 9.70 -15.99 -19.61
C SER A 41 9.94 -14.49 -19.85
N PHE A 42 11.04 -14.12 -20.52
CA PHE A 42 11.37 -12.72 -20.81
C PHE A 42 10.19 -11.94 -21.40
N SER A 43 9.55 -12.48 -22.44
CA SER A 43 8.42 -11.82 -23.12
C SER A 43 7.04 -12.11 -22.51
N LEU A 44 6.96 -12.76 -21.33
CA LEU A 44 5.70 -13.23 -20.74
C LEU A 44 4.58 -12.16 -20.66
N PRO A 45 4.85 -10.87 -20.33
CA PRO A 45 3.80 -9.85 -20.33
C PRO A 45 3.15 -9.61 -21.70
N LEU A 46 3.82 -9.94 -22.80
CA LEU A 46 3.26 -9.80 -24.15
C LEU A 46 2.85 -11.15 -24.76
N GLN A 47 3.17 -12.27 -24.11
CA GLN A 47 2.80 -13.59 -24.60
C GLN A 47 1.28 -13.78 -24.58
N LYS A 48 0.77 -14.26 -25.71
CA LYS A 48 -0.63 -14.64 -25.88
C LYS A 48 -0.77 -16.15 -25.93
N ASP A 49 -1.97 -16.64 -25.63
CA ASP A 49 -2.36 -18.02 -25.90
C ASP A 49 -2.76 -18.20 -27.38
N ARG A 50 -3.21 -19.41 -27.74
CA ARG A 50 -3.64 -19.73 -29.11
C ARG A 50 -4.90 -18.98 -29.54
N GLN A 51 -5.67 -18.46 -28.59
CA GLN A 51 -6.91 -17.71 -28.82
C GLN A 51 -6.65 -16.20 -28.92
N GLY A 52 -5.40 -15.76 -28.73
CA GLY A 52 -5.00 -14.36 -28.82
C GLY A 52 -5.14 -13.59 -27.50
N TYR A 53 -5.52 -14.24 -26.39
CA TYR A 53 -5.59 -13.60 -25.07
C TYR A 53 -4.22 -13.56 -24.41
N TYR A 54 -3.92 -12.47 -23.69
CA TYR A 54 -2.69 -12.39 -22.92
C TYR A 54 -2.66 -13.45 -21.82
N ARG A 55 -1.53 -14.13 -21.69
CA ARG A 55 -1.33 -15.15 -20.63
C ARG A 55 -1.35 -14.55 -19.23
N LEU A 56 -0.85 -13.32 -19.09
CA LEU A 56 -1.00 -12.52 -17.88
C LEU A 56 -2.25 -11.65 -18.01
N THR A 57 -3.21 -11.86 -17.13
CA THR A 57 -4.45 -11.10 -17.06
C THR A 57 -4.42 -10.09 -15.91
N ALA A 58 -5.10 -8.97 -16.10
CA ALA A 58 -5.34 -8.02 -15.01
C ALA A 58 -6.17 -8.71 -13.92
N GLY A 59 -5.73 -8.55 -12.67
CA GLY A 59 -6.39 -9.11 -11.51
C GLY A 59 -6.08 -8.30 -10.25
N GLU A 60 -6.64 -8.73 -9.12
CA GLU A 60 -6.44 -8.04 -7.85
C GLU A 60 -4.98 -8.11 -7.37
N ASN A 61 -4.26 -9.18 -7.72
CA ASN A 61 -2.89 -9.42 -7.28
C ASN A 61 -1.87 -8.88 -8.29
N PRO A 62 -0.79 -8.22 -7.82
CA PRO A 62 0.28 -7.77 -8.70
C PRO A 62 1.13 -8.93 -9.23
N ILE A 63 1.87 -8.64 -10.30
CA ILE A 63 2.90 -9.49 -10.87
C ILE A 63 4.22 -9.19 -10.16
N TYR A 64 4.77 -10.17 -9.45
CA TYR A 64 6.08 -10.02 -8.80
C TYR A 64 7.19 -10.29 -9.81
N THR A 65 8.04 -9.29 -10.02
CA THR A 65 9.11 -9.30 -11.01
C THR A 65 10.44 -9.67 -10.36
N CYS A 66 11.22 -10.52 -11.02
CA CYS A 66 12.57 -10.94 -10.57
C CYS A 66 12.60 -11.68 -9.23
N MET A 67 11.64 -12.59 -8.98
CA MET A 67 11.66 -13.49 -7.81
C MET A 67 12.75 -14.56 -7.85
N THR A 68 13.64 -14.57 -8.85
CA THR A 68 14.84 -15.42 -8.87
C THR A 68 16.09 -14.67 -9.35
N SER A 69 16.05 -13.33 -9.26
CA SER A 69 17.12 -12.43 -9.69
C SER A 69 16.95 -11.07 -8.99
N ASP A 70 17.62 -10.02 -9.46
CA ASP A 70 17.34 -8.63 -9.08
C ASP A 70 17.17 -7.83 -10.37
N PHE A 71 16.20 -6.90 -10.41
CA PHE A 71 15.87 -6.18 -11.63
C PHE A 71 17.00 -5.21 -12.07
N PHE A 72 17.81 -4.75 -11.12
CA PHE A 72 18.86 -3.77 -11.35
C PHE A 72 20.26 -4.38 -11.41
N LEU A 73 20.38 -5.65 -11.83
CA LEU A 73 21.66 -6.28 -12.18
C LEU A 73 22.29 -5.58 -13.38
N GLU A 74 23.61 -5.42 -13.37
CA GLU A 74 24.36 -4.82 -14.48
C GLU A 74 24.24 -5.65 -15.77
N GLU A 75 24.28 -6.97 -15.65
CA GLU A 75 24.08 -7.90 -16.76
C GLU A 75 22.69 -7.77 -17.41
N ALA A 76 21.72 -7.27 -16.65
CA ALA A 76 20.37 -7.03 -17.16
C ALA A 76 20.24 -5.66 -17.85
N ASP A 77 21.26 -4.78 -17.83
CA ASP A 77 21.18 -3.45 -18.45
C ASP A 77 20.82 -3.55 -19.95
N ILE A 78 21.31 -4.59 -20.65
CA ILE A 78 21.01 -4.82 -22.07
C ILE A 78 19.56 -5.28 -22.33
N TRP A 79 18.88 -5.85 -21.34
CA TRP A 79 17.51 -6.36 -21.47
C TRP A 79 16.47 -5.44 -20.82
N ARG A 80 16.90 -4.60 -19.86
CA ARG A 80 16.03 -3.75 -19.05
C ARG A 80 15.18 -2.78 -19.88
N PRO A 81 15.67 -2.13 -20.95
CA PRO A 81 14.84 -1.24 -21.77
C PRO A 81 13.60 -1.94 -22.34
N GLN A 82 13.74 -3.18 -22.83
CA GLN A 82 12.62 -3.97 -23.33
C GLN A 82 11.67 -4.40 -22.20
N ALA A 83 12.21 -4.74 -21.01
CA ALA A 83 11.38 -5.05 -19.86
C ALA A 83 10.55 -3.83 -19.42
N TRP A 84 11.12 -2.62 -19.44
CA TRP A 84 10.38 -1.39 -19.19
C TRP A 84 9.30 -1.14 -20.23
N ASP A 85 9.60 -1.33 -21.51
CA ASP A 85 8.61 -1.17 -22.58
C ASP A 85 7.43 -2.14 -22.43
N MET A 86 7.67 -3.39 -21.98
CA MET A 86 6.58 -4.32 -21.66
C MET A 86 5.71 -3.83 -20.51
N MET A 87 6.30 -3.24 -19.45
CA MET A 87 5.53 -2.65 -18.34
C MET A 87 4.73 -1.43 -18.79
N ARG A 88 5.30 -0.61 -19.68
CA ARG A 88 4.64 0.56 -20.30
C ARG A 88 3.46 0.16 -21.18
N GLN A 89 3.59 -0.92 -21.96
CA GLN A 89 2.51 -1.44 -22.82
C GLN A 89 1.38 -2.10 -22.01
N ARG A 90 1.72 -2.78 -20.91
CA ARG A 90 0.76 -3.51 -20.06
C ARG A 90 0.32 -2.69 -18.85
N GLN A 91 -0.24 -1.50 -19.10
CA GLN A 91 -0.75 -0.62 -18.03
C GLN A 91 -1.95 -1.22 -17.28
N ASP A 92 -2.59 -2.24 -17.85
CA ASP A 92 -3.63 -3.03 -17.19
C ASP A 92 -3.08 -3.95 -16.07
N LEU A 93 -1.78 -4.26 -16.09
CA LEU A 93 -1.10 -5.07 -15.08
C LEU A 93 -0.38 -4.20 -14.06
N LYS A 94 -0.34 -4.63 -12.80
CA LYS A 94 0.49 -4.03 -11.74
C LYS A 94 1.75 -4.86 -11.55
N PHE A 95 2.92 -4.24 -11.63
CA PHE A 95 4.22 -4.88 -11.44
C PHE A 95 4.84 -4.48 -10.11
N VAL A 96 5.47 -5.43 -9.42
CA VAL A 96 6.22 -5.21 -8.18
C VAL A 96 7.67 -5.62 -8.40
N ILE A 97 8.59 -4.67 -8.26
CA ILE A 97 10.03 -4.89 -8.34
C ILE A 97 10.61 -4.79 -6.93
N ILE A 98 11.11 -5.91 -6.40
CA ILE A 98 11.85 -5.92 -5.13
C ILE A 98 13.34 -5.88 -5.44
N THR A 99 14.09 -4.97 -4.81
CA THR A 99 15.52 -4.82 -5.07
C THR A 99 16.32 -4.48 -3.81
N LYS A 100 17.58 -4.89 -3.80
CA LYS A 100 18.61 -4.42 -2.86
C LYS A 100 19.55 -3.39 -3.51
N ARG A 101 19.41 -3.16 -4.81
CA ARG A 101 20.30 -2.37 -5.67
C ARG A 101 19.67 -1.05 -6.09
N ILE A 102 18.96 -0.38 -5.17
CA ILE A 102 18.18 0.82 -5.50
C ILE A 102 19.03 1.95 -6.11
N HIS A 103 20.33 2.02 -5.78
CA HIS A 103 21.30 2.96 -6.36
C HIS A 103 21.43 2.86 -7.90
N ARG A 104 21.05 1.74 -8.51
CA ARG A 104 21.07 1.53 -9.96
C ARG A 104 19.74 1.84 -10.66
N PHE A 105 18.74 2.34 -9.93
CA PHE A 105 17.41 2.59 -10.48
C PHE A 105 17.43 3.43 -11.76
N SER A 106 18.23 4.50 -11.78
CA SER A 106 18.31 5.43 -12.91
C SER A 106 19.08 4.88 -14.12
N VAL A 107 19.72 3.72 -14.00
CA VAL A 107 20.47 3.11 -15.12
C VAL A 107 19.48 2.51 -16.12
N GLY A 108 19.43 3.07 -17.32
CA GLY A 108 18.52 2.62 -18.37
C GLY A 108 17.05 2.91 -18.06
N LEU A 109 16.78 4.02 -17.36
CA LEU A 109 15.42 4.50 -17.12
C LEU A 109 14.80 5.01 -18.44
N PRO A 110 13.52 4.71 -18.74
CA PRO A 110 12.87 5.20 -19.96
C PRO A 110 12.79 6.72 -20.03
N GLN A 111 12.89 7.30 -21.23
CA GLN A 111 12.77 8.75 -21.42
C GLN A 111 11.38 9.29 -21.02
N ASP A 112 10.34 8.46 -21.17
CA ASP A 112 8.95 8.80 -20.82
C ASP A 112 8.59 8.46 -19.36
N TRP A 113 9.58 8.16 -18.51
CA TRP A 113 9.34 7.74 -17.13
C TRP A 113 8.63 8.80 -16.28
N GLY A 114 8.95 10.08 -16.47
CA GLY A 114 8.38 11.21 -15.71
C GLY A 114 8.54 11.02 -14.19
N GLU A 115 7.42 11.13 -13.46
CA GLU A 115 7.34 10.91 -12.00
C GLU A 115 7.15 9.42 -11.60
N GLY A 116 7.24 8.53 -12.59
CA GLY A 116 7.13 7.09 -12.43
C GLY A 116 5.83 6.49 -12.95
N TYR A 117 5.95 5.31 -13.57
CA TYR A 117 4.81 4.58 -14.12
C TYR A 117 3.79 4.20 -13.03
N PRO A 118 2.49 4.54 -13.17
CA PRO A 118 1.46 4.26 -12.17
C PRO A 118 1.24 2.78 -11.87
N ASN A 119 1.62 1.90 -12.80
CA ASN A 119 1.45 0.47 -12.67
C ASN A 119 2.71 -0.26 -12.14
N VAL A 120 3.75 0.49 -11.72
CA VAL A 120 5.00 -0.07 -11.18
C VAL A 120 5.17 0.33 -9.72
N THR A 121 5.32 -0.68 -8.86
CA THR A 121 5.74 -0.52 -7.46
C THR A 121 7.18 -0.97 -7.29
N VAL A 122 8.00 -0.14 -6.68
CA VAL A 122 9.38 -0.46 -6.34
C VAL A 122 9.49 -0.66 -4.84
N VAL A 123 10.13 -1.76 -4.45
CA VAL A 123 10.27 -2.17 -3.07
C VAL A 123 11.75 -2.22 -2.70
N CYS A 124 12.17 -1.33 -1.80
CA CYS A 124 13.55 -1.27 -1.34
C CYS A 124 13.74 -2.24 -0.17
N THR A 125 14.59 -3.25 -0.34
CA THR A 125 14.93 -4.16 0.76
C THR A 125 16.05 -3.55 1.60
N CYS A 126 15.89 -3.51 2.92
CA CYS A 126 16.90 -3.08 3.90
C CYS A 126 16.94 -4.12 5.01
N GLU A 127 18.07 -4.80 5.22
CA GLU A 127 18.11 -5.95 6.14
C GLU A 127 18.56 -5.58 7.56
N ASN A 128 19.14 -4.39 7.71
CA ASN A 128 19.69 -3.82 8.94
C ASN A 128 19.73 -2.28 8.84
N GLN A 129 20.07 -1.58 9.93
CA GLN A 129 20.12 -0.11 9.99
C GLN A 129 21.07 0.47 8.96
N GLN A 130 22.28 -0.10 8.85
CA GLN A 130 23.28 0.38 7.88
C GLN A 130 22.74 0.40 6.45
N THR A 131 22.06 -0.67 6.02
CA THR A 131 21.48 -0.73 4.68
C THR A 131 20.26 0.20 4.53
N ALA A 132 19.48 0.42 5.59
CA ALA A 132 18.40 1.40 5.59
C ALA A 132 18.95 2.82 5.38
N ASP A 133 19.95 3.21 6.16
CA ASP A 133 20.55 4.54 6.11
C ASP A 133 21.27 4.81 4.79
N GLN A 134 21.83 3.78 4.16
CA GLN A 134 22.45 3.89 2.84
C GLN A 134 21.43 3.96 1.69
N ARG A 135 20.33 3.19 1.77
CA ARG A 135 19.43 2.99 0.63
C ARG A 135 18.22 3.91 0.63
N LEU A 136 17.64 4.18 1.79
CA LEU A 136 16.38 4.92 1.90
C LEU A 136 16.50 6.39 1.49
N PRO A 137 17.59 7.13 1.81
CA PRO A 137 17.77 8.49 1.29
C PRO A 137 17.76 8.54 -0.23
N VAL A 138 18.51 7.63 -0.89
CA VAL A 138 18.52 7.50 -2.35
C VAL A 138 17.12 7.11 -2.85
N PHE A 139 16.49 6.11 -2.23
CA PHE A 139 15.18 5.64 -2.64
C PHE A 139 14.10 6.73 -2.63
N LEU A 140 14.15 7.61 -1.64
CA LEU A 140 13.22 8.74 -1.50
C LEU A 140 13.48 9.86 -2.51
N SER A 141 14.71 10.02 -3.01
CA SER A 141 15.04 11.04 -4.01
C SER A 141 14.73 10.62 -5.47
N LEU A 142 14.47 9.34 -5.73
CA LEU A 142 14.22 8.82 -7.08
C LEU A 142 12.77 9.10 -7.53
N PRO A 143 12.49 9.28 -8.83
CA PRO A 143 11.13 9.54 -9.35
C PRO A 143 10.28 8.26 -9.35
N ILE A 144 9.85 7.79 -8.19
CA ILE A 144 9.10 6.54 -8.03
C ILE A 144 7.72 6.86 -7.46
N ARG A 145 6.65 6.49 -8.16
CA ARG A 145 5.28 6.77 -7.70
C ARG A 145 4.83 5.88 -6.54
N HIS A 146 5.16 4.59 -6.58
CA HIS A 146 4.77 3.61 -5.57
C HIS A 146 6.00 3.02 -4.89
N ARG A 147 6.24 3.44 -3.63
CA ARG A 147 7.39 3.01 -2.82
C ARG A 147 6.96 2.14 -1.65
N GLU A 148 7.60 1.00 -1.51
CA GLU A 148 7.48 0.14 -0.32
C GLU A 148 8.86 -0.25 0.22
N ILE A 149 8.91 -0.70 1.47
CA ILE A 149 10.12 -1.20 2.13
C ILE A 149 9.92 -2.66 2.53
N ILE A 150 10.99 -3.47 2.38
CA ILE A 150 11.06 -4.83 2.93
C ILE A 150 12.24 -4.94 3.90
N HIS A 151 11.98 -5.48 5.08
CA HIS A 151 12.98 -5.97 6.03
C HIS A 151 12.91 -7.50 6.07
N GLU A 152 13.39 -8.16 5.01
CA GLU A 152 13.39 -9.62 4.89
C GLU A 152 14.61 -10.14 4.10
N PRO A 153 15.51 -10.91 4.74
CA PRO A 153 15.49 -11.22 6.18
C PRO A 153 15.77 -9.98 7.03
N MET A 154 15.01 -9.79 8.11
CA MET A 154 15.31 -8.81 9.14
C MET A 154 16.43 -9.35 10.04
N LEU A 155 17.57 -8.64 10.09
CA LEU A 155 18.77 -9.10 10.79
C LEU A 155 19.01 -8.40 12.13
N GLU A 156 18.36 -7.27 12.36
CA GLU A 156 18.39 -6.50 13.60
C GLU A 156 17.15 -5.61 13.72
N GLU A 157 17.05 -4.86 14.81
CA GLU A 157 16.08 -3.77 14.93
C GLU A 157 16.45 -2.61 14.00
N ILE A 158 15.47 -2.02 13.33
CA ILE A 158 15.68 -0.94 12.36
C ILE A 158 14.77 0.24 12.69
N GLN A 159 15.38 1.41 12.87
CA GLN A 159 14.73 2.70 13.03
C GLN A 159 14.57 3.37 11.66
N ILE A 160 13.35 3.38 11.16
CA ILE A 160 12.98 3.95 9.86
C ILE A 160 12.01 5.14 9.97
N ARG A 161 11.58 5.50 11.18
CA ARG A 161 10.62 6.59 11.42
C ARG A 161 10.95 7.88 10.64
N PRO A 162 12.20 8.40 10.62
CA PRO A 162 12.52 9.60 9.84
C PRO A 162 12.21 9.48 8.35
N TYR A 163 12.34 8.27 7.78
CA TYR A 163 11.99 8.00 6.38
C TYR A 163 10.48 7.92 6.17
N LEU A 164 9.75 7.32 7.12
CA LEU A 164 8.30 7.22 7.07
C LEU A 164 7.61 8.58 7.17
N GLU A 165 8.14 9.49 7.99
CA GLU A 165 7.60 10.84 8.19
C GLU A 165 7.64 11.70 6.92
N THR A 166 8.41 11.33 5.90
CA THR A 166 8.37 11.97 4.58
C THR A 166 7.04 11.81 3.85
N GLY A 167 6.20 10.83 4.26
CA GLY A 167 4.90 10.55 3.65
C GLY A 167 4.97 9.83 2.30
N ASN A 168 6.17 9.49 1.82
CA ASN A 168 6.40 8.91 0.49
C ASN A 168 6.44 7.37 0.44
N ILE A 169 6.30 6.70 1.59
CA ILE A 169 6.34 5.23 1.72
C ILE A 169 4.93 4.70 1.99
N GLN A 170 4.48 3.76 1.17
CA GLN A 170 3.11 3.24 1.22
C GLN A 170 2.97 2.04 2.17
N GLN A 171 4.00 1.20 2.24
CA GLN A 171 3.98 -0.02 3.04
C GLN A 171 5.38 -0.44 3.49
N VAL A 172 5.45 -1.06 4.66
CA VAL A 172 6.62 -1.79 5.17
C VAL A 172 6.24 -3.25 5.41
N THR A 173 7.04 -4.17 4.92
CA THR A 173 6.90 -5.62 5.20
C THR A 173 8.12 -6.13 5.93
N CYS A 174 7.91 -6.85 7.04
CA CYS A 174 8.99 -7.49 7.78
C CYS A 174 8.88 -9.01 7.73
N GLY A 175 10.02 -9.70 7.77
CA GLY A 175 10.05 -11.14 7.91
C GLY A 175 11.42 -11.69 8.30
N GLY A 176 11.42 -12.85 8.95
CA GLY A 176 12.63 -13.57 9.30
C GLY A 176 13.22 -14.39 8.16
N GLU A 177 14.47 -14.83 8.33
CA GLU A 177 15.17 -15.66 7.34
C GLU A 177 14.63 -17.10 7.31
N SER A 178 14.55 -17.70 6.12
CA SER A 178 14.07 -19.09 5.94
C SER A 178 15.21 -20.04 5.55
N GLY A 179 15.02 -21.34 5.79
CA GLY A 179 16.02 -22.38 5.52
C GLY A 179 16.78 -22.80 6.78
N GLU A 180 17.64 -23.81 6.65
CA GLU A 180 18.34 -24.45 7.77
C GLU A 180 19.36 -23.52 8.44
N GLY A 181 20.05 -22.70 7.64
CA GLY A 181 21.01 -21.69 8.12
C GLY A 181 20.39 -20.37 8.55
N ALA A 182 19.07 -20.31 8.77
CA ALA A 182 18.37 -19.07 9.09
C ALA A 182 18.91 -18.41 10.35
N ARG A 183 19.19 -17.11 10.24
CA ARG A 183 19.56 -16.25 11.37
C ARG A 183 18.34 -15.89 12.23
N LEU A 184 18.62 -15.57 13.49
CA LEU A 184 17.62 -15.22 14.49
C LEU A 184 16.84 -13.97 14.07
N CYS A 185 15.52 -14.06 14.03
CA CYS A 185 14.63 -12.91 13.96
C CYS A 185 13.90 -12.74 15.30
N ARG A 186 13.85 -11.53 15.85
CA ARG A 186 13.20 -11.26 17.14
C ARG A 186 11.84 -10.60 16.95
N TYR A 187 10.85 -11.05 17.72
CA TYR A 187 9.49 -10.48 17.70
C TYR A 187 9.48 -8.98 18.06
N GLU A 188 10.38 -8.55 18.95
CA GLU A 188 10.52 -7.16 19.39
C GLU A 188 10.90 -6.23 18.22
N TRP A 189 11.76 -6.69 17.31
CA TRP A 189 12.15 -5.93 16.11
C TRP A 189 10.95 -5.70 15.19
N ILE A 190 10.15 -6.76 14.95
CA ILE A 190 8.92 -6.69 14.16
C ILE A 190 7.93 -5.70 14.78
N ARG A 191 7.76 -5.76 16.11
CA ARG A 191 6.87 -4.85 16.85
C ARG A 191 7.35 -3.40 16.79
N SER A 192 8.66 -3.17 16.88
CA SER A 192 9.26 -1.85 16.80
C SER A 192 8.97 -1.20 15.44
N THR A 193 9.25 -1.88 14.32
CA THR A 193 8.94 -1.36 12.99
C THR A 193 7.44 -1.18 12.77
N ARG A 194 6.60 -2.11 13.28
CA ARG A 194 5.14 -1.94 13.24
C ARG A 194 4.72 -0.65 13.94
N GLN A 195 5.24 -0.38 15.14
CA GLN A 195 4.86 0.81 15.90
C GLN A 195 5.22 2.08 15.13
N GLN A 196 6.44 2.15 14.57
CA GLN A 196 6.85 3.26 13.71
C GLN A 196 5.89 3.44 12.51
N CYS A 197 5.43 2.36 11.88
CA CYS A 197 4.45 2.42 10.80
C CYS A 197 3.08 2.92 11.27
N VAL A 198 2.60 2.46 12.44
CA VAL A 198 1.33 2.91 13.03
C VAL A 198 1.38 4.42 13.32
N ASP A 199 2.46 4.88 13.94
CA ASP A 199 2.65 6.28 14.32
C ASP A 199 2.69 7.21 13.09
N CYS A 200 3.24 6.74 11.97
CA CYS A 200 3.29 7.48 10.71
C CYS A 200 2.08 7.21 9.78
N GLY A 201 1.14 6.35 10.16
CA GLY A 201 0.00 5.98 9.32
C GLY A 201 0.39 5.26 8.02
N VAL A 202 1.46 4.46 8.05
CA VAL A 202 1.97 3.64 6.93
C VAL A 202 1.52 2.19 7.10
N ALA A 203 1.16 1.51 6.01
CA ALA A 203 0.75 0.11 6.09
C ALA A 203 1.90 -0.80 6.55
N PHE A 204 1.58 -1.80 7.36
CA PHE A 204 2.54 -2.77 7.86
C PHE A 204 2.06 -4.20 7.64
N SER A 205 2.98 -5.09 7.28
CA SER A 205 2.73 -6.52 7.12
C SER A 205 3.82 -7.34 7.78
N PHE A 206 3.44 -8.35 8.58
CA PHE A 206 4.37 -9.36 9.08
C PHE A 206 4.28 -10.61 8.20
N HIS A 207 5.17 -10.72 7.22
CA HIS A 207 5.08 -11.74 6.17
C HIS A 207 5.37 -13.16 6.69
N GLN A 208 6.47 -13.34 7.43
CA GLN A 208 6.85 -14.63 7.98
C GLN A 208 7.77 -14.52 9.19
N THR A 209 7.72 -15.52 10.08
CA THR A 209 8.61 -15.56 11.25
C THR A 209 10.07 -15.87 10.92
N GLY A 210 10.34 -16.47 9.76
CA GLY A 210 11.60 -17.18 9.52
C GLY A 210 11.70 -18.49 10.32
N ALA A 211 12.79 -19.23 10.11
CA ALA A 211 12.98 -20.55 10.71
C ALA A 211 13.52 -20.52 12.13
N VAL A 212 14.22 -19.45 12.54
CA VAL A 212 14.73 -19.25 13.91
C VAL A 212 14.14 -17.94 14.45
N PHE A 213 13.18 -18.06 15.35
CA PHE A 213 12.39 -16.92 15.82
C PHE A 213 12.42 -16.81 17.35
N TYR A 214 12.73 -15.64 17.88
CA TYR A 214 12.74 -15.36 19.32
C TYR A 214 11.50 -14.57 19.74
N LYS A 215 10.83 -15.03 20.79
CA LYS A 215 9.68 -14.36 21.41
C LYS A 215 9.57 -14.75 22.88
N ASP A 216 9.39 -13.76 23.76
CA ASP A 216 9.10 -13.94 25.19
C ASP A 216 10.12 -14.86 25.92
N GLY A 217 11.43 -14.60 25.72
CA GLY A 217 12.49 -15.37 26.38
C GLY A 217 12.80 -16.73 25.74
N ARG A 218 12.07 -17.14 24.68
CA ARG A 218 12.24 -18.43 24.03
C ARG A 218 12.57 -18.32 22.55
N THR A 219 13.50 -19.16 22.09
CA THR A 219 13.78 -19.36 20.67
C THR A 219 13.00 -20.55 20.14
N TYR A 220 12.32 -20.35 19.02
CA TYR A 220 11.52 -21.35 18.31
C TYR A 220 12.19 -21.69 16.98
N ARG A 221 12.26 -22.99 16.67
CA ARG A 221 12.54 -23.47 15.32
C ARG A 221 11.22 -23.74 14.61
N ILE A 222 10.89 -22.93 13.61
CA ILE A 222 9.57 -22.94 12.95
C ILE A 222 9.70 -23.56 11.56
N PRO A 223 9.07 -24.72 11.29
CA PRO A 223 9.07 -25.36 9.98
C PRO A 223 8.54 -24.43 8.88
N ARG A 224 9.11 -24.53 7.66
CA ARG A 224 8.79 -23.63 6.53
C ARG A 224 7.29 -23.44 6.30
N GLN A 225 6.52 -24.53 6.34
CA GLN A 225 5.07 -24.54 6.13
C GLN A 225 4.26 -23.76 7.18
N LEU A 226 4.85 -23.49 8.36
CA LEU A 226 4.19 -22.78 9.46
C LEU A 226 4.61 -21.31 9.58
N GLN A 227 5.67 -20.87 8.90
CA GLN A 227 6.26 -19.54 9.15
C GLN A 227 5.31 -18.38 8.83
N GLN A 228 4.57 -18.47 7.72
CA GLN A 228 3.60 -17.46 7.33
C GLN A 228 2.32 -17.54 8.17
N SER A 229 1.82 -18.75 8.47
CA SER A 229 0.61 -18.91 9.27
C SER A 229 0.81 -18.48 10.73
N GLN A 230 1.99 -18.72 11.30
CA GLN A 230 2.36 -18.25 12.64
C GLN A 230 2.54 -16.73 12.68
N ALA A 231 3.15 -16.13 11.66
CA ALA A 231 3.23 -14.66 11.54
C ALA A 231 1.83 -14.03 11.48
N LYS A 232 0.93 -14.59 10.66
CA LYS A 232 -0.46 -14.12 10.54
C LYS A 232 -1.24 -14.21 11.86
N LYS A 233 -1.04 -15.29 12.63
CA LYS A 233 -1.65 -15.45 13.97
C LYS A 233 -1.17 -14.42 14.99
N ALA A 234 -0.04 -13.74 14.75
CA ALA A 234 0.42 -12.67 15.63
C ALA A 234 -0.43 -11.40 15.54
N GLY A 235 -1.31 -11.27 14.52
CA GLY A 235 -2.25 -10.15 14.40
C GLY A 235 -1.57 -8.78 14.28
N LEU A 236 -0.36 -8.74 13.73
CA LEU A 236 0.46 -7.52 13.68
C LEU A 236 0.19 -6.65 12.46
N ASP A 237 -0.41 -7.18 11.40
CA ASP A 237 -0.71 -6.41 10.20
C ASP A 237 -1.50 -5.14 10.53
N TYR A 238 -1.13 -4.04 9.87
CA TYR A 238 -1.80 -2.76 10.04
C TYR A 238 -2.12 -2.18 8.67
N ARG A 239 -3.38 -1.74 8.53
CA ARG A 239 -3.87 -1.03 7.36
C ARG A 239 -4.36 0.34 7.82
N PRO A 240 -3.67 1.44 7.44
CA PRO A 240 -4.10 2.77 7.82
C PRO A 240 -5.43 3.11 7.12
N PRO A 241 -6.23 3.99 7.72
CA PRO A 241 -7.37 4.59 7.05
C PRO A 241 -7.00 5.23 5.71
N ARG A 242 -7.85 5.00 4.70
CA ARG A 242 -7.79 5.57 3.35
C ARG A 242 -8.57 6.88 3.28
N LEU A 243 -8.18 7.84 4.12
CA LEU A 243 -8.73 9.19 4.10
C LEU A 243 -7.93 10.07 3.13
N PRO A 244 -8.59 10.92 2.31
CA PRO A 244 -7.91 11.81 1.39
C PRO A 244 -7.13 12.87 2.16
N LYS A 245 -5.86 13.05 1.78
CA LYS A 245 -4.94 14.07 2.34
C LYS A 245 -4.58 15.14 1.31
N THR A 246 -4.80 14.88 0.02
CA THR A 246 -4.54 15.81 -1.09
C THR A 246 -5.80 16.01 -1.93
N THR A 247 -5.82 17.08 -2.73
CA THR A 247 -6.91 17.38 -3.67
C THR A 247 -7.13 16.23 -4.67
N GLU A 248 -6.05 15.63 -5.17
CA GLU A 248 -6.12 14.48 -6.09
C GLU A 248 -6.79 13.27 -5.42
N GLN A 249 -6.41 12.95 -4.18
CA GLN A 249 -7.04 11.86 -3.42
C GLN A 249 -8.50 12.14 -3.11
N MET A 250 -8.86 13.41 -2.87
CA MET A 250 -10.26 13.83 -2.69
C MET A 250 -11.06 13.62 -3.98
N GLU A 251 -10.47 13.92 -5.14
CA GLU A 251 -11.11 13.71 -6.43
C GLU A 251 -11.29 12.22 -6.75
N GLU A 252 -10.26 11.40 -6.54
CA GLU A 252 -10.35 9.94 -6.67
C GLU A 252 -11.44 9.36 -5.75
N LEU A 253 -11.55 9.86 -4.52
CA LEU A 253 -12.63 9.48 -3.60
C LEU A 253 -14.01 9.79 -4.19
N PHE A 254 -14.22 11.00 -4.71
CA PHE A 254 -15.51 11.38 -5.26
C PHE A 254 -15.85 10.65 -6.56
N GLN A 255 -14.87 10.36 -7.41
CA GLN A 255 -15.06 9.51 -8.59
C GLN A 255 -15.53 8.10 -8.18
N ARG A 256 -14.89 7.50 -7.17
CA ARG A 256 -15.29 6.19 -6.63
C ARG A 256 -16.68 6.22 -6.00
N LEU A 257 -17.02 7.28 -5.27
CA LEU A 257 -18.36 7.46 -4.70
C LEU A 257 -19.41 7.62 -5.80
N ALA A 258 -19.12 8.38 -6.87
CA ALA A 258 -20.00 8.59 -8.01
C ALA A 258 -20.24 7.30 -8.82
N ALA A 259 -19.28 6.39 -8.85
CA ALA A 259 -19.45 5.07 -9.48
C ALA A 259 -20.36 4.11 -8.68
N SER A 260 -20.73 4.44 -7.44
CA SER A 260 -21.63 3.61 -6.64
C SER A 260 -23.10 4.01 -6.86
N GLU A 261 -23.91 3.08 -7.38
CA GLU A 261 -25.35 3.28 -7.62
C GLU A 261 -26.11 3.83 -6.39
N PHE A 262 -25.79 3.33 -5.20
CA PHE A 262 -26.44 3.79 -3.98
C PHE A 262 -26.04 5.22 -3.60
N ARG A 263 -24.78 5.60 -3.83
CA ARG A 263 -24.22 6.89 -3.37
C ARG A 263 -24.48 8.01 -4.37
N SER A 264 -24.44 7.69 -5.66
CA SER A 264 -24.62 8.66 -6.75
C SER A 264 -26.02 9.26 -6.79
N ARG A 265 -27.03 8.57 -6.24
CA ARG A 265 -28.43 9.04 -6.21
C ARG A 265 -28.71 10.19 -5.24
N PHE A 266 -27.78 10.51 -4.33
CA PHE A 266 -28.00 11.58 -3.36
C PHE A 266 -27.74 12.96 -3.98
N SER A 267 -28.67 13.89 -3.76
CA SER A 267 -28.59 15.27 -4.21
C SER A 267 -29.22 16.21 -3.18
N LEU A 268 -28.84 17.49 -3.23
CA LEU A 268 -29.50 18.53 -2.43
C LEU A 268 -30.76 19.00 -3.17
N THR A 269 -31.90 19.01 -2.48
CA THR A 269 -33.13 19.62 -2.98
C THR A 269 -32.99 21.15 -3.05
N PRO A 270 -33.81 21.86 -3.84
CA PRO A 270 -33.75 23.33 -3.90
C PRO A 270 -33.81 23.99 -2.50
N ALA A 271 -34.70 23.53 -1.63
CA ALA A 271 -34.79 24.01 -0.25
C ALA A 271 -33.51 23.76 0.57
N LEU A 272 -32.84 22.63 0.37
CA LEU A 272 -31.57 22.36 1.05
C LEU A 272 -30.41 23.18 0.48
N LYS A 273 -30.42 23.48 -0.83
CA LYS A 273 -29.43 24.39 -1.43
C LYS A 273 -29.60 25.81 -0.86
N GLN A 274 -30.83 26.30 -0.79
CA GLN A 274 -31.13 27.59 -0.17
C GLN A 274 -30.69 27.64 1.30
N TYR A 275 -30.96 26.58 2.07
CA TYR A 275 -30.47 26.47 3.45
C TYR A 275 -28.93 26.53 3.53
N VAL A 276 -28.21 25.94 2.56
CA VAL A 276 -26.75 26.01 2.51
C VAL A 276 -26.27 27.44 2.31
N LEU A 277 -26.90 28.19 1.40
CA LEU A 277 -26.59 29.61 1.18
C LEU A 277 -26.86 30.45 2.43
N GLU A 278 -28.05 30.30 3.04
CA GLU A 278 -28.47 31.10 4.19
C GLU A 278 -27.61 30.89 5.44
N LYS A 279 -27.14 29.66 5.67
CA LYS A 279 -26.34 29.33 6.87
C LYS A 279 -24.84 29.53 6.67
N GLY A 280 -24.35 29.35 5.45
CA GLY A 280 -22.94 29.44 5.12
C GLY A 280 -22.07 28.30 5.67
N GLU A 281 -20.81 28.31 5.25
CA GLU A 281 -19.80 27.29 5.52
C GLU A 281 -19.58 27.03 7.01
N ASP A 282 -19.29 28.08 7.79
CA ASP A 282 -18.94 27.95 9.21
C ASP A 282 -20.01 27.23 10.01
N THR A 283 -21.27 27.53 9.72
CA THR A 283 -22.40 26.92 10.40
C THR A 283 -22.57 25.46 10.03
N LEU A 284 -22.47 25.12 8.74
CA LEU A 284 -22.60 23.74 8.28
C LEU A 284 -21.43 22.87 8.74
N ARG A 285 -20.21 23.40 8.79
CA ARG A 285 -19.05 22.72 9.36
C ARG A 285 -19.25 22.45 10.85
N ARG A 286 -19.80 23.40 11.61
CA ARG A 286 -20.13 23.20 13.03
C ARG A 286 -21.18 22.11 13.23
N HIS A 287 -22.23 22.11 12.39
CA HIS A 287 -23.23 21.04 12.41
C HIS A 287 -22.61 19.68 12.10
N ALA A 288 -21.74 19.61 11.08
CA ALA A 288 -21.03 18.39 10.73
C ALA A 288 -20.14 17.90 11.87
N LYS A 289 -19.32 18.77 12.47
CA LYS A 289 -18.49 18.43 13.63
C LYS A 289 -19.31 17.81 14.76
N GLU A 290 -20.42 18.45 15.13
CA GLU A 290 -21.27 17.94 16.22
C GLU A 290 -21.92 16.60 15.89
N LEU A 291 -22.39 16.43 14.65
CA LEU A 291 -22.98 15.16 14.20
C LEU A 291 -21.96 14.03 14.14
N ILE A 292 -20.74 14.28 13.65
CA ILE A 292 -19.66 13.29 13.65
C ILE A 292 -19.28 12.93 15.09
N ARG A 293 -19.04 13.92 15.94
CA ARG A 293 -18.64 13.74 17.34
C ARG A 293 -19.65 12.91 18.13
N THR A 294 -20.94 13.16 17.94
CA THR A 294 -21.99 12.49 18.72
C THR A 294 -22.44 11.15 18.14
N ARG A 295 -22.44 11.00 16.81
CA ARG A 295 -23.05 9.84 16.13
C ARG A 295 -22.07 8.86 15.49
N LEU A 296 -20.79 9.21 15.35
CA LEU A 296 -19.79 8.37 14.67
C LEU A 296 -18.46 8.24 15.40
N ALA A 297 -18.05 9.26 16.14
CA ALA A 297 -16.80 9.27 16.87
C ALA A 297 -16.72 8.22 17.99
N PRO A 298 -17.78 7.86 18.73
CA PRO A 298 -17.70 6.81 19.75
C PRO A 298 -17.30 5.45 19.16
N ALA A 299 -16.63 4.63 19.97
CA ALA A 299 -16.26 3.26 19.57
C ALA A 299 -17.48 2.39 19.19
N TYR A 300 -18.59 2.63 19.88
CA TYR A 300 -19.87 1.93 19.71
C TYR A 300 -21.01 2.95 19.64
N PRO A 301 -21.24 3.59 18.48
CA PRO A 301 -22.30 4.59 18.36
C PRO A 301 -23.70 3.98 18.58
N LYS A 302 -24.58 4.75 19.22
CA LYS A 302 -25.98 4.34 19.41
C LYS A 302 -26.66 4.16 18.05
N ASN A 303 -27.35 3.04 17.87
CA ASN A 303 -28.06 2.69 16.63
C ASN A 303 -27.15 2.67 15.39
N ASP A 304 -25.90 2.17 15.50
CA ASP A 304 -24.99 2.10 14.34
C ASP A 304 -25.63 1.35 13.15
N GLY A 305 -25.55 1.96 11.97
CA GLY A 305 -26.26 1.57 10.75
C GLY A 305 -27.58 2.32 10.52
N LYS A 306 -28.15 2.95 11.57
CA LYS A 306 -29.42 3.69 11.52
C LYS A 306 -29.35 5.07 12.21
N GLN A 307 -28.16 5.50 12.66
CA GLN A 307 -27.98 6.72 13.45
C GLN A 307 -28.15 8.01 12.65
N THR A 308 -28.05 7.94 11.32
CA THR A 308 -28.03 9.10 10.43
C THR A 308 -29.29 9.12 9.58
N PRO A 309 -30.20 10.10 9.77
CA PRO A 309 -31.34 10.33 8.89
C PRO A 309 -30.89 10.50 7.43
N MET A 310 -31.78 10.23 6.47
CA MET A 310 -31.43 10.33 5.03
C MET A 310 -31.77 11.68 4.38
N LYS A 311 -32.53 12.54 5.05
CA LYS A 311 -33.13 13.76 4.48
C LYS A 311 -33.12 14.91 5.50
N ASN A 312 -33.67 16.06 5.11
CA ASN A 312 -34.01 17.22 5.95
C ASN A 312 -32.85 18.08 6.47
N HIS A 313 -31.60 17.66 6.30
CA HIS A 313 -30.44 18.50 6.60
C HIS A 313 -29.30 18.20 5.60
N PRO A 314 -28.59 19.22 5.07
CA PRO A 314 -27.56 19.00 4.04
C PRO A 314 -26.46 18.02 4.50
N VAL A 315 -26.04 18.12 5.78
CA VAL A 315 -25.05 17.21 6.36
C VAL A 315 -25.53 15.75 6.39
N PHE A 316 -26.80 15.49 6.67
CA PHE A 316 -27.33 14.12 6.65
C PHE A 316 -27.26 13.52 5.24
N VAL A 317 -27.66 14.30 4.24
CA VAL A 317 -27.57 13.89 2.83
C VAL A 317 -26.10 13.63 2.46
N ALA A 318 -25.20 14.54 2.83
CA ALA A 318 -23.76 14.41 2.58
C ALA A 318 -23.16 13.17 3.24
N GLN A 319 -23.54 12.84 4.48
CA GLN A 319 -23.07 11.63 5.17
C GLN A 319 -23.45 10.36 4.40
N HIS A 320 -24.63 10.29 3.81
CA HIS A 320 -25.01 9.15 2.99
C HIS A 320 -24.35 9.18 1.62
N ALA A 321 -24.24 10.33 0.97
CA ALA A 321 -23.58 10.45 -0.32
C ALA A 321 -22.10 10.10 -0.26
N THR A 322 -21.44 10.41 0.85
CA THR A 322 -20.00 10.22 1.05
C THR A 322 -19.67 8.99 1.89
N ALA A 323 -20.63 8.10 2.17
CA ALA A 323 -20.38 6.91 2.99
C ALA A 323 -19.81 7.22 4.41
N CYS A 324 -20.16 8.37 4.95
CA CYS A 324 -19.83 8.81 6.31
C CYS A 324 -21.08 8.77 7.22
N CYS A 325 -21.99 7.81 7.01
CA CYS A 325 -23.26 7.73 7.74
C CYS A 325 -23.30 6.68 8.87
N CYS A 326 -22.39 5.69 8.86
CA CYS A 326 -22.25 4.68 9.92
C CYS A 326 -20.84 4.08 9.96
N ARG A 327 -20.49 3.33 11.02
CA ARG A 327 -19.16 2.70 11.14
C ARG A 327 -18.92 1.65 10.06
N GLY A 328 -19.96 0.94 9.62
CA GLY A 328 -19.84 -0.01 8.51
C GLY A 328 -19.46 0.66 7.19
N CYS A 329 -19.95 1.89 6.95
CA CYS A 329 -19.53 2.66 5.78
C CYS A 329 -18.11 3.19 5.93
N LEU A 330 -17.73 3.69 7.12
CA LEU A 330 -16.36 4.14 7.41
C LEU A 330 -15.33 3.02 7.22
N GLU A 331 -15.63 1.82 7.69
CA GLU A 331 -14.78 0.64 7.51
C GLU A 331 -14.65 0.26 6.03
N LYS A 332 -15.78 0.14 5.31
CA LYS A 332 -15.79 -0.28 3.90
C LYS A 332 -15.08 0.71 2.98
N TRP A 333 -15.37 2.00 3.12
CA TRP A 333 -14.92 3.03 2.18
C TRP A 333 -13.57 3.63 2.55
N TYR A 334 -13.35 3.83 3.84
CA TYR A 334 -12.20 4.54 4.38
C TYR A 334 -11.26 3.65 5.18
N GLY A 335 -11.56 2.36 5.38
CA GLY A 335 -10.69 1.45 6.13
C GLY A 335 -10.57 1.80 7.63
N ILE A 336 -11.46 2.63 8.17
CA ILE A 336 -11.47 2.96 9.59
C ILE A 336 -12.15 1.80 10.35
N PRO A 337 -11.44 1.03 11.18
CA PRO A 337 -11.99 -0.17 11.81
C PRO A 337 -13.07 0.18 12.84
N LYS A 338 -14.04 -0.71 13.02
CA LYS A 338 -15.02 -0.62 14.12
C LYS A 338 -14.37 -0.87 15.50
N GLY A 339 -15.09 -0.54 16.58
CA GLY A 339 -14.68 -0.89 17.94
C GLY A 339 -13.60 0.01 18.56
N ARG A 340 -13.20 1.08 17.87
CA ARG A 340 -12.39 2.16 18.46
C ARG A 340 -12.99 3.54 18.18
N PRO A 341 -12.76 4.53 19.06
CA PRO A 341 -13.13 5.91 18.77
C PRO A 341 -12.45 6.43 17.50
N LEU A 342 -13.09 7.38 16.83
CA LEU A 342 -12.42 8.19 15.80
C LEU A 342 -11.40 9.11 16.48
N THR A 343 -10.22 9.21 15.90
CA THR A 343 -9.24 10.25 16.27
C THR A 343 -9.76 11.62 15.86
N GLN A 344 -9.20 12.70 16.43
CA GLN A 344 -9.59 14.05 16.05
C GLN A 344 -9.31 14.32 14.56
N GLN A 345 -8.14 13.89 14.07
CA GLN A 345 -7.76 14.02 12.66
C GLN A 345 -8.74 13.30 11.72
N GLU A 346 -9.19 12.09 12.07
CA GLU A 346 -10.21 11.38 11.28
C GLU A 346 -11.54 12.14 11.25
N GLN A 347 -11.97 12.71 12.38
CA GLN A 347 -13.19 13.50 12.44
C GLN A 347 -13.09 14.76 11.57
N ASP A 348 -11.96 15.45 11.63
CA ASP A 348 -11.72 16.68 10.85
C ASP A 348 -11.73 16.38 9.35
N ILE A 349 -11.04 15.34 8.89
CA ILE A 349 -11.06 14.95 7.47
C ILE A 349 -12.46 14.51 7.01
N ILE A 350 -13.22 13.80 7.85
CA ILE A 350 -14.60 13.45 7.53
C ILE A 350 -15.44 14.73 7.37
N VAL A 351 -15.27 15.73 8.21
CA VAL A 351 -15.96 17.02 8.08
C VAL A 351 -15.59 17.72 6.77
N GLU A 352 -14.30 17.70 6.36
CA GLU A 352 -13.87 18.24 5.06
C GLU A 352 -14.55 17.50 3.89
N ILE A 353 -14.60 16.16 3.92
CA ILE A 353 -15.26 15.36 2.88
C ILE A 353 -16.74 15.76 2.75
N LEU A 354 -17.42 15.91 3.89
CA LEU A 354 -18.83 16.29 3.91
C LEU A 354 -19.05 17.68 3.35
N TRP A 355 -18.23 18.64 3.79
CA TRP A 355 -18.32 20.01 3.34
C TRP A 355 -18.04 20.13 1.84
N GLU A 356 -16.97 19.49 1.36
CA GLU A 356 -16.59 19.53 -0.05
C GLU A 356 -17.68 18.95 -0.95
N TRP A 357 -18.34 17.87 -0.53
CA TRP A 357 -19.50 17.34 -1.24
C TRP A 357 -20.68 18.33 -1.25
N ILE A 358 -21.00 18.95 -0.11
CA ILE A 358 -22.09 19.94 0.00
C ILE A 358 -21.81 21.13 -0.92
N ARG A 359 -20.60 21.67 -0.87
CA ARG A 359 -20.14 22.80 -1.69
C ARG A 359 -20.30 22.51 -3.18
N ARG A 360 -19.83 21.33 -3.64
CA ARG A 360 -19.99 20.89 -5.04
C ARG A 360 -21.45 20.73 -5.47
N LYS A 361 -22.35 20.38 -4.55
CA LYS A 361 -23.78 20.13 -4.86
C LYS A 361 -24.69 21.35 -4.67
N ALA A 362 -24.27 22.33 -3.87
CA ALA A 362 -24.99 23.60 -3.74
C ALA A 362 -24.97 24.39 -5.04
N GLY A 363 -23.82 24.39 -5.75
CA GLY A 363 -23.60 25.22 -6.93
C GLY A 363 -23.27 26.67 -6.54
N PRO A 364 -22.91 27.52 -7.51
CA PRO A 364 -22.76 28.95 -7.27
C PRO A 364 -24.10 29.56 -6.85
N ALA A 365 -24.06 30.62 -6.04
CA ALA A 365 -25.26 31.28 -5.52
C ALA A 365 -26.22 31.78 -6.63
N GLU A 366 -25.67 32.03 -7.82
CA GLU A 366 -26.37 32.53 -9.02
C GLU A 366 -27.20 31.44 -9.75
N GLU A 367 -27.00 30.15 -9.46
CA GLU A 367 -27.67 29.03 -10.13
C GLU A 367 -28.83 28.42 -9.31
N ILE A 368 -29.23 29.07 -8.20
CA ILE A 368 -30.30 28.59 -7.32
C ILE A 368 -31.58 29.41 -7.62
N PRO A 369 -32.61 28.78 -8.22
CA PRO A 369 -33.81 29.47 -8.71
C PRO A 369 -34.75 29.97 -7.61
#